data_AF-A0AAD5FRW8-F1
#
_entry.id   AF-A0AAD5FRW8-F1
#
_cell.length_a   1.000
_cell.length_b   1.000
_cell.length_c   1.000
_cell.angle_alpha   90.00
_cell.angle_beta   90.00
_cell.angle_gamma   90.00
#
_symmetry.space_group_name_H-M   'P 1'
#
loop_
_entity.id
_entity.type
_entity.pdbx_description
1 polymer ?
#
loop_
_entity_poly.entity_id
_entity_poly.type
_entity_poly.pdbx_seq_one_letter_code
_entity_poly.pdbx_strand_id
1 'polypeptide(L)'
;FHLRKISKLSNMLSLSDAEKLVHAFMTSRIDYCNALLGGCPASLINKLQLVENGAAKVLTSSRKYDHISPILSSLHWLPVKFRIDYKLLLLTYKGGRSFSHLAPKLLNSLPDSVSGSDTLSQFKCR
;
A
#
# COMPACT_ATOMS: atom_id res chain seq x y z
N PHE A 1 -4.55 1.68 18.84
CA PHE A 1 -4.56 3.00 19.52
C PHE A 1 -5.35 4.05 18.73
N HIS A 2 -5.06 4.25 17.43
CA HIS A 2 -5.76 5.26 16.61
C HIS A 2 -7.25 4.98 16.34
N LEU A 3 -7.63 3.73 16.05
CA LEU A 3 -9.04 3.36 15.80
C LEU A 3 -10.00 3.71 16.93
N ARG A 4 -9.60 3.49 18.20
CA ARG A 4 -10.45 3.82 19.35
C ARG A 4 -10.65 5.32 19.52
N LYS A 5 -9.67 6.14 19.11
CA LYS A 5 -9.80 7.60 19.13
C LYS A 5 -10.71 8.06 17.99
N ILE A 6 -10.52 7.52 16.78
CA ILE A 6 -11.38 7.80 15.62
C ILE A 6 -12.82 7.39 15.91
N SER A 7 -13.04 6.23 16.53
CA SER A 7 -14.39 5.76 16.92
C SER A 7 -15.11 6.67 17.92
N LYS A 8 -14.38 7.40 18.77
CA LYS A 8 -14.99 8.39 19.66
C LYS A 8 -15.38 9.67 18.91
N LEU A 9 -14.59 10.04 17.91
CA LEU A 9 -14.79 11.23 17.10
C LEU A 9 -15.80 11.00 15.96
N SER A 10 -15.95 9.76 15.47
CA SER A 10 -16.81 9.42 14.33
C SER A 10 -18.27 9.75 14.59
N ASN A 11 -18.72 9.70 15.85
CA ASN A 11 -20.09 10.09 16.22
C ASN A 11 -20.34 11.60 16.13
N MET A 12 -19.28 12.41 16.04
CA MET A 12 -19.34 13.86 15.94
C MET A 12 -18.98 14.38 14.54
N LEU A 13 -18.50 13.50 13.64
CA LEU A 13 -18.03 13.85 12.30
C LEU A 13 -18.97 13.32 11.23
N SER A 14 -18.95 13.97 10.07
CA SER A 14 -19.58 13.41 8.87
C SER A 14 -18.88 12.11 8.46
N LEU A 15 -19.60 11.22 7.76
CA LEU A 15 -19.03 9.94 7.29
C LEU A 15 -17.83 10.17 6.35
N SER A 16 -17.88 11.20 5.50
CA SER A 16 -16.79 11.51 4.57
C SER A 16 -15.53 12.05 5.28
N ASP A 17 -15.68 12.80 6.37
CA ASP A 17 -14.53 13.27 7.15
C ASP A 17 -13.93 12.16 8.03
N ALA A 18 -14.78 11.29 8.58
CA ALA A 18 -14.34 10.10 9.28
C ALA A 18 -13.57 9.15 8.34
N GLU A 19 -14.02 9.00 7.09
CA GLU A 19 -13.33 8.21 6.06
C GLU A 19 -11.94 8.77 5.77
N LYS A 20 -11.80 10.10 5.58
CA LYS A 20 -10.50 10.75 5.41
C LYS A 20 -9.55 10.47 6.58
N LEU A 21 -10.05 10.51 7.82
CA LEU A 21 -9.24 10.19 9.01
C LEU A 21 -8.79 8.73 9.02
N VAL A 22 -9.69 7.78 8.70
CA VAL A 22 -9.32 6.37 8.62
C VAL A 22 -8.26 6.15 7.53
N HIS A 23 -8.41 6.78 6.37
CA HIS A 23 -7.41 6.72 5.31
C HIS A 23 -6.07 7.31 5.72
N ALA A 24 -6.06 8.50 6.31
CA ALA A 24 -4.84 9.20 6.73
C ALA A 24 -4.06 8.43 7.80
N PHE A 25 -4.74 7.84 8.77
CA PHE A 25 -4.08 7.20 9.93
C PHE A 25 -3.89 5.70 9.81
N MET A 26 -4.69 5.01 9.00
CA MET A 26 -4.63 3.55 8.88
C MET A 26 -4.34 3.05 7.48
N THR A 27 -5.15 3.44 6.49
CA THR A 27 -4.98 2.92 5.13
C THR A 27 -3.61 3.29 4.58
N SER A 28 -3.15 4.52 4.83
CA SER A 28 -1.78 4.97 4.52
C SER A 28 -0.70 4.05 5.08
N ARG A 29 -0.88 3.54 6.31
CA ARG A 29 0.07 2.65 7.00
C ARG A 29 -0.01 1.22 6.48
N ILE A 30 -1.20 0.74 6.14
CA ILE A 30 -1.41 -0.58 5.53
C ILE A 30 -0.81 -0.60 4.12
N ASP A 31 -0.99 0.47 3.35
CA ASP A 31 -0.52 0.57 1.96
C ASP A 31 0.95 1.00 1.85
N TYR A 32 1.54 1.49 2.94
CA TYR A 32 2.97 1.81 3.00
C TYR A 32 3.80 0.54 2.84
N CYS A 33 4.54 0.45 1.74
CA CYS A 33 5.39 -0.69 1.41
C CYS A 33 4.67 -2.05 1.41
N ASN A 34 3.36 -2.07 1.14
CA ASN A 34 2.55 -3.30 1.19
C ASN A 34 3.04 -4.40 0.23
N ALA A 35 3.75 -4.05 -0.85
CA ALA A 35 4.41 -5.02 -1.73
C ALA A 35 5.41 -5.93 -1.00
N LEU A 36 6.09 -5.43 0.04
CA LEU A 36 7.04 -6.24 0.84
C LEU A 36 6.34 -7.36 1.61
N LEU A 37 5.02 -7.27 1.81
CA LEU A 37 4.24 -8.27 2.52
C LEU A 37 3.87 -9.48 1.65
N GLY A 38 4.21 -9.47 0.35
CA GLY A 38 3.87 -10.55 -0.58
C GLY A 38 4.36 -11.94 -0.19
N GLY A 39 5.51 -12.02 0.51
CA GLY A 39 6.07 -13.27 1.00
C GLY A 39 5.71 -13.62 2.45
N CYS A 40 4.89 -12.80 3.11
CA CYS A 40 4.59 -13.02 4.53
C CYS A 40 3.59 -14.15 4.75
N PRO A 41 3.67 -14.86 5.90
CA PRO A 41 2.68 -15.87 6.27
C PRO A 41 1.26 -15.29 6.33
N ALA A 42 0.27 -16.09 5.94
CA ALA A 42 -1.15 -15.70 5.96
C ALA A 42 -1.61 -15.23 7.35
N SER A 43 -1.03 -15.76 8.44
CA SER A 43 -1.33 -15.33 9.81
C SER A 43 -1.01 -13.86 10.06
N LEU A 44 0.06 -13.32 9.46
CA LEU A 44 0.42 -11.90 9.57
C LEU A 44 -0.52 -11.03 8.74
N ILE A 45 -0.84 -11.46 7.52
CA ILE A 45 -1.78 -10.77 6.64
C ILE A 45 -3.18 -10.72 7.29
N ASN A 46 -3.61 -11.81 7.92
CA ASN A 46 -4.87 -11.86 8.64
C ASN A 46 -4.94 -10.86 9.80
N LYS A 47 -3.83 -10.61 10.51
CA LYS A 47 -3.79 -9.56 11.54
C LYS A 47 -4.05 -8.17 10.96
N LEU A 48 -3.50 -7.88 9.78
CA LEU A 48 -3.76 -6.63 9.07
C LEU A 48 -5.20 -6.55 8.57
N GLN A 49 -5.75 -7.66 8.06
CA GLN A 49 -7.16 -7.74 7.65
C GLN A 49 -8.09 -7.44 8.82
N LEU A 50 -7.79 -7.94 10.03
CA LEU A 50 -8.58 -7.62 11.23
C LEU A 50 -8.56 -6.13 11.55
N VAL A 51 -7.45 -5.43 11.31
CA VAL A 51 -7.35 -3.98 11.50
C VAL A 51 -8.20 -3.23 10.47
N GLU A 52 -8.13 -3.60 9.19
CA GLU A 52 -8.99 -3.04 8.14
C GLU A 52 -10.47 -3.26 8.45
N ASN A 53 -10.84 -4.49 8.82
CA ASN A 53 -12.20 -4.86 9.18
C ASN A 53 -12.72 -4.04 10.37
N GLY A 54 -11.88 -3.85 11.38
CA GLY A 54 -12.20 -3.00 12.53
C GLY A 54 -12.39 -1.54 12.15
N ALA A 55 -11.61 -1.03 11.19
CA ALA A 55 -11.76 0.32 10.66
C ALA A 55 -13.08 0.51 9.93
N ALA A 56 -13.39 -0.41 9.02
CA ALA A 56 -14.62 -0.37 8.24
C ALA A 56 -15.83 -0.37 9.17
N LYS A 57 -15.83 -1.25 10.18
CA LYS A 57 -16.89 -1.29 11.20
C LYS A 57 -17.00 -0.04 12.06
N VAL A 58 -15.88 0.59 12.41
CA VAL A 58 -15.87 1.88 13.13
C VAL A 58 -16.46 2.97 12.25
N LEU A 59 -16.13 3.00 10.97
CA LEU A 59 -16.63 4.00 10.02
C LEU A 59 -18.13 3.85 9.76
N THR A 60 -18.61 2.62 9.57
CA THR A 60 -20.04 2.34 9.31
C THR A 60 -20.87 2.16 10.57
N SER A 61 -20.27 2.30 11.76
CA SER A 61 -20.90 2.02 13.05
C SER A 61 -21.59 0.64 13.13
N SER A 62 -21.03 -0.34 12.42
CA SER A 62 -21.57 -1.71 12.36
C SER A 62 -21.25 -2.49 13.64
N ARG A 63 -22.06 -3.49 13.94
CA ARG A 63 -21.87 -4.32 15.13
C ARG A 63 -20.64 -5.22 14.98
N LYS A 64 -20.09 -5.65 16.12
CA LYS A 64 -18.88 -6.48 16.18
C LYS A 64 -18.99 -7.75 15.32
N TYR A 65 -20.15 -8.39 15.31
CA TYR A 65 -20.38 -9.67 14.64
C TYR A 65 -21.00 -9.54 13.24
N ASP A 66 -21.20 -8.32 12.75
CA ASP A 66 -21.75 -8.12 11.40
C ASP A 66 -20.79 -8.68 10.35
N HIS A 67 -21.37 -9.23 9.28
CA HIS A 67 -20.62 -9.80 8.19
C HIS A 67 -19.82 -8.70 7.47
N ILE A 68 -18.52 -8.93 7.29
CA ILE A 68 -17.60 -7.87 6.85
C ILE A 68 -17.64 -7.62 5.34
N SER A 69 -17.89 -8.67 4.53
CA SER A 69 -17.89 -8.55 3.07
C SER A 69 -18.83 -7.47 2.51
N PRO A 70 -20.10 -7.36 2.94
CA PRO A 70 -20.99 -6.29 2.44
C PRO A 70 -20.51 -4.90 2.88
N ILE A 71 -19.90 -4.77 4.05
CA ILE A 71 -19.37 -3.50 4.57
C ILE A 71 -18.21 -3.04 3.69
N LEU A 72 -17.23 -3.91 3.43
CA LEU A 72 -16.11 -3.60 2.54
C LEU A 72 -16.58 -3.26 1.13
N SER A 73 -17.60 -3.98 0.62
CA SER A 73 -18.19 -3.69 -0.68
C SER A 73 -18.86 -2.31 -0.72
N SER A 74 -19.62 -1.93 0.31
CA SER A 74 -20.26 -0.60 0.37
C SER A 74 -19.26 0.55 0.42
N LEU A 75 -18.09 0.30 1.04
CA LEU A 75 -16.99 1.26 1.13
C LEU A 75 -16.08 1.22 -0.10
N HIS A 76 -16.27 0.26 -1.01
CA HIS A 76 -15.35 -0.02 -2.13
C HIS A 76 -13.92 -0.35 -1.69
N TRP A 77 -13.75 -0.95 -0.51
CA TRP A 77 -12.45 -1.29 0.04
C TRP A 77 -12.05 -2.72 -0.33
N LEU A 78 -10.85 -2.88 -0.90
CA LEU A 78 -10.28 -4.20 -1.18
C LEU A 78 -9.69 -4.83 0.09
N PRO A 79 -9.90 -6.14 0.32
CA PRO A 79 -9.16 -6.89 1.33
C PRO A 79 -7.64 -6.73 1.18
N VAL A 80 -6.92 -6.70 2.30
CA VAL A 80 -5.47 -6.45 2.38
C VAL A 80 -4.67 -7.35 1.43
N LYS A 81 -5.04 -8.64 1.32
CA LYS A 81 -4.35 -9.55 0.40
C LYS A 81 -4.41 -9.07 -1.05
N PHE A 82 -5.58 -8.66 -1.52
CA PHE A 82 -5.73 -8.17 -2.89
C PHE A 82 -5.00 -6.84 -3.12
N ARG A 83 -4.91 -5.98 -2.09
CA ARG A 83 -4.10 -4.75 -2.18
C ARG A 83 -2.61 -5.06 -2.39
N ILE A 84 -2.09 -6.06 -1.69
CA ILE A 84 -0.70 -6.53 -1.82
C ILE A 84 -0.46 -7.08 -3.22
N ASP A 85 -1.33 -8.00 -3.67
CA ASP A 85 -1.24 -8.62 -5.00
C ASP A 85 -1.29 -7.56 -6.10
N TYR A 86 -2.21 -6.59 -6.00
CA TYR A 86 -2.30 -5.46 -6.93
C TYR A 86 -1.02 -4.62 -6.96
N LYS A 87 -0.44 -4.28 -5.79
CA LYS A 87 0.79 -3.48 -5.75
C LYS A 87 1.96 -4.23 -6.37
N LEU A 88 2.10 -5.53 -6.10
CA LEU A 88 3.15 -6.36 -6.70
C LEU A 88 3.05 -6.38 -8.22
N LEU A 89 1.85 -6.66 -8.76
CA LEU A 89 1.62 -6.67 -10.20
C LEU A 89 1.94 -5.30 -10.84
N LEU A 90 1.51 -4.22 -10.20
CA LEU A 90 1.76 -2.86 -10.66
C LEU A 90 3.27 -2.53 -10.68
N LEU A 91 4.00 -2.91 -9.65
CA LEU A 91 5.45 -2.70 -9.56
C LEU A 91 6.20 -3.53 -10.58
N THR A 92 5.86 -4.81 -10.76
CA THR A 92 6.46 -5.67 -11.78
C THR A 92 6.25 -5.11 -13.18
N TYR A 93 5.02 -4.72 -13.50
CA TYR A 93 4.70 -4.13 -14.81
C TYR A 93 5.45 -2.82 -15.06
N LYS A 94 5.41 -1.89 -14.11
CA LYS A 94 6.11 -0.59 -14.24
C LYS A 94 7.62 -0.75 -14.28
N GLY A 95 8.17 -1.60 -13.42
CA GLY A 95 9.60 -1.89 -13.35
C GLY A 95 10.12 -2.50 -14.65
N GLY A 96 9.41 -3.50 -15.19
CA GLY A 96 9.75 -4.11 -16.48
C GLY A 96 9.71 -3.11 -17.63
N ARG A 97 8.69 -2.24 -17.68
CA ARG A 97 8.61 -1.16 -18.69
C ARG A 97 9.76 -0.17 -18.57
N SER A 98 10.08 0.29 -17.37
CA SER A 98 11.21 1.19 -17.10
C SER A 98 12.54 0.57 -17.51
N PHE A 99 12.78 -0.70 -17.17
CA PHE A 99 13.99 -1.41 -17.57
C PHE A 99 14.07 -1.60 -19.09
N SER A 100 12.95 -1.85 -19.76
CA SER A 100 12.96 -2.08 -21.21
C SER A 100 13.12 -0.79 -22.04
N HIS A 101 12.62 0.35 -21.54
CA HIS A 101 12.57 1.59 -22.34
C HIS A 101 13.51 2.69 -21.84
N LEU A 102 13.60 2.88 -20.51
CA LEU A 102 14.36 3.97 -19.92
C LEU A 102 15.80 3.56 -19.63
N ALA A 103 16.03 2.32 -19.18
CA ALA A 103 17.39 1.86 -18.90
C ALA A 103 18.31 1.88 -20.13
N PRO A 104 17.91 1.42 -21.34
CA PRO A 104 18.76 1.50 -22.53
C PRO A 104 19.04 2.94 -22.95
N LYS A 105 18.04 3.83 -22.82
CA LYS A 105 18.22 5.26 -23.11
C LYS A 105 19.24 5.91 -22.17
N LEU A 106 19.14 5.62 -20.88
CA LEU A 106 20.09 6.13 -19.89
C LEU A 106 21.49 5.56 -20.13
N LEU A 107 21.62 4.25 -20.34
CA LEU A 107 22.89 3.60 -20.65
C LEU A 107 23.55 4.18 -21.91
N ASN A 108 22.79 4.39 -22.97
CA ASN A 108 23.29 4.97 -24.23
C ASN A 108 23.57 6.48 -24.14
N SER A 109 23.08 7.15 -23.09
CA SER A 109 23.38 8.57 -22.83
C SER A 109 24.58 8.78 -21.90
N LEU A 110 25.22 7.71 -21.44
CA LEU A 110 26.41 7.80 -20.60
C LEU A 110 27.62 8.28 -21.43
N PRO A 111 28.50 9.11 -20.85
CA PRO A 111 29.76 9.46 -21.49
C PRO A 111 30.64 8.22 -21.74
N ASP A 112 31.44 8.26 -22.82
CA ASP A 112 32.33 7.15 -23.19
C ASP A 112 33.26 6.73 -22.04
N SER A 113 33.71 7.69 -21.23
CA SER A 113 34.57 7.48 -20.05
C SER A 113 33.92 6.63 -18.95
N VAL A 114 32.58 6.58 -18.90
CA VAL A 114 31.81 5.78 -17.94
C VAL A 114 31.32 4.48 -18.59
N SER A 115 30.97 4.52 -19.89
CA SER A 115 30.43 3.35 -20.60
C SER A 115 31.45 2.22 -20.82
N GLY A 116 32.73 2.55 -21.00
CA GLY A 116 33.83 1.60 -21.15
C GLY A 116 34.57 1.27 -19.85
N SER A 117 34.03 1.69 -18.70
CA SER A 117 34.68 1.46 -17.41
C SER A 117 34.36 0.08 -16.86
N ASP A 118 35.40 -0.71 -16.61
CA ASP A 118 35.27 -2.04 -16.01
C ASP A 118 35.11 -1.99 -14.47
N THR A 119 35.18 -0.80 -13.84
CA THR A 119 35.26 -0.70 -12.38
C THR A 119 34.16 0.16 -11.77
N LEU A 120 33.43 -0.43 -10.81
CA LEU A 120 32.31 0.19 -10.09
C LEU A 120 32.71 1.45 -9.28
N SER A 121 34.00 1.68 -9.07
CA SER A 121 34.57 2.85 -8.39
C SER A 121 34.40 4.15 -9.17
N GLN A 122 34.42 4.15 -10.51
CA GLN A 122 34.17 5.35 -11.32
C GLN A 122 32.70 5.79 -11.27
N PHE A 123 31.77 4.84 -11.10
CA PHE A 123 30.34 5.13 -11.01
C PHE A 123 29.94 5.76 -9.66
N LYS A 124 30.75 5.58 -8.61
CA LYS A 124 30.49 6.11 -7.24
C LYS A 124 30.98 7.53 -7.02
N CYS A 125 31.48 8.23 -8.04
CA CYS A 125 32.03 9.57 -7.87
C CYS A 125 30.93 10.66 -7.91
N ARG A 126 30.13 10.75 -6.84
CA ARG A 126 29.52 11.97 -6.27
C ARG A 126 28.80 11.65 -4.96
#